data_AF-A0A1A8P9A1-F1
#
_entry.id   AF-A0A1A8P9A1-F1
#
_cell.length_a   1.000
_cell.length_b   1.000
_cell.length_c   1.000
_cell.angle_alpha   90.00
_cell.angle_beta   90.00
_cell.angle_gamma   90.00
#
_symmetry.space_group_name_H-M   'P 1'
#
loop_
_entity.id
_entity.type
_entity.pdbx_description
1 polymer ?
#
loop_
_entity_poly.entity_id
_entity_poly.type
_entity_poly.pdbx_seq_one_letter_code
_entity_poly.pdbx_strand_id
1 'polypeptide(L)'
;MADCWNTDTGDAVYRSRDAVKNLRIKVRIERVTSSAALSQHLQHQVLSQQGRRDIELETLTSQVQTADNEEEAVVGWQEKLFSQYEMELFQNEAVCHTPLDRQYHSEINALKKSKGRHNCRIFTYTDHDRYTNCLPLNQLQTDLLSTKKSSPTFLAERMASVRHRRQERRTMDSSIPKSRIINWEPTEEFVKSSHIVNNAMQTMHIMGDLGPPGRLGQKENECLLVTIKTDGSGTVIIKPDFNKGREPYRIVSEGEKREVWRLTLENVSAAMKPEDKEREESMYKDLYARHKEYLSSLVGQDFEMPAVGTLRYLMDGEIVSAKGFEYDNLHVHFFLDLPNNWSSSMPQFLSGVTQTCRTKSLGKENVAFFSYPFNFEIFYKSEKESEELIPQWPVLYFKVLSLDLWGRYRIEGYGYLLFPAIPGKHTVTCHTWRPLQMGTVSALRRFFIGGSAEIEDHSYVRIPGNFKGDRLSRLGFCSLTSGSVTFNLNCIQQARAFVDAAIQKKRRQKVIDQLGGFSQQGDVCNVLEAFRRAYKKLQEARETFPQKAINSTSQLELEFSA
;
A
#
# COMPACT_ATOMS: atom_id res chain seq x y z
N MET A 1 -32.56 -20.40 -28.99
CA MET A 1 -32.46 -18.98 -28.58
C MET A 1 -31.63 -18.96 -27.32
N ALA A 2 -30.52 -18.24 -27.31
CA ALA A 2 -29.68 -18.15 -26.12
C ALA A 2 -30.36 -17.17 -25.17
N ASP A 3 -31.13 -17.70 -24.23
CA ASP A 3 -31.58 -16.91 -23.08
C ASP A 3 -30.33 -16.34 -22.43
N CYS A 4 -30.19 -15.02 -22.43
CA CYS A 4 -29.08 -14.36 -21.77
C CYS A 4 -29.31 -14.55 -20.25
N TRP A 5 -28.37 -15.25 -19.61
CA TRP A 5 -28.36 -15.50 -18.18
C TRP A 5 -27.14 -14.82 -17.60
N ASN A 6 -27.25 -14.28 -16.38
CA ASN A 6 -26.08 -13.73 -15.71
C ASN A 6 -25.15 -14.88 -15.27
N THR A 7 -23.90 -14.79 -15.69
CA THR A 7 -22.85 -15.73 -15.31
C THR A 7 -22.29 -15.34 -13.95
N ASP A 8 -22.27 -16.26 -12.99
CA ASP A 8 -21.62 -16.02 -11.69
C ASP A 8 -20.13 -15.70 -11.90
N THR A 9 -19.72 -14.49 -11.54
CA THR A 9 -18.33 -14.03 -11.63
C THR A 9 -17.51 -14.34 -10.38
N GLY A 10 -18.08 -15.06 -9.40
CA GLY A 10 -17.44 -15.44 -8.15
C GLY A 10 -17.80 -14.53 -6.97
N ASP A 11 -17.00 -14.59 -5.90
CA ASP A 11 -17.26 -13.88 -4.65
C ASP A 11 -17.23 -12.35 -4.81
N ALA A 12 -18.33 -11.69 -4.48
CA ALA A 12 -18.41 -10.23 -4.46
C ALA A 12 -18.03 -9.68 -3.09
N VAL A 13 -17.03 -8.80 -3.03
CA VAL A 13 -16.52 -8.23 -1.79
C VAL A 13 -16.99 -6.78 -1.63
N TYR A 14 -17.76 -6.54 -0.58
CA TYR A 14 -18.29 -5.25 -0.20
C TYR A 14 -17.61 -4.72 1.06
N ARG A 15 -17.41 -3.41 1.14
CA ARG A 15 -16.94 -2.73 2.36
C ARG A 15 -18.00 -1.75 2.83
N SER A 16 -18.62 -2.05 3.95
CA SER A 16 -19.59 -1.18 4.61
C SER A 16 -18.99 -0.60 5.88
N ARG A 17 -19.36 0.65 6.18
CA ARG A 17 -19.13 1.27 7.49
C ARG A 17 -20.34 1.12 8.41
N ASP A 18 -21.48 0.73 7.84
CA ASP A 18 -22.71 0.52 8.59
C ASP A 18 -22.68 -0.84 9.31
N ALA A 19 -23.44 -0.94 10.39
CA ALA A 19 -23.59 -2.18 11.13
C ALA A 19 -24.20 -3.27 10.24
N VAL A 20 -23.57 -4.45 10.21
CA VAL A 20 -24.04 -5.59 9.39
C VAL A 20 -25.49 -5.98 9.70
N LYS A 21 -25.99 -5.69 10.91
CA LYS A 21 -27.39 -5.92 11.32
C LYS A 21 -28.42 -5.17 10.45
N ASN A 22 -28.03 -4.07 9.82
CA ASN A 22 -28.91 -3.27 8.96
C ASN A 22 -29.02 -3.84 7.54
N LEU A 23 -28.21 -4.85 7.20
CA LEU A 23 -28.25 -5.52 5.91
C LEU A 23 -29.59 -6.24 5.73
N ARG A 24 -30.29 -5.89 4.65
CA ARG A 24 -31.55 -6.54 4.22
C ARG A 24 -31.42 -6.93 2.77
N ILE A 25 -31.59 -8.22 2.49
CA ILE A 25 -31.45 -8.79 1.15
C ILE A 25 -32.80 -9.35 0.72
N LYS A 26 -33.28 -8.91 -0.44
CA LYS A 26 -34.47 -9.45 -1.08
C LYS A 26 -34.05 -10.54 -2.05
N VAL A 27 -34.59 -11.74 -1.84
CA VAL A 27 -34.34 -12.93 -2.65
C VAL A 27 -35.65 -13.32 -3.30
N ARG A 28 -35.67 -13.41 -4.64
CA ARG A 28 -36.82 -13.88 -5.40
C ARG A 28 -36.44 -15.06 -6.28
N ILE A 29 -37.27 -16.08 -6.26
CA ILE A 29 -37.11 -17.34 -6.98
C ILE A 29 -38.34 -17.55 -7.85
N GLU A 30 -38.15 -17.80 -9.14
CA GLU A 30 -39.24 -18.09 -10.09
C GLU A 30 -38.95 -19.40 -10.85
N ARG A 31 -39.96 -20.27 -10.96
CA ARG A 31 -39.88 -21.51 -11.71
C ARG A 31 -40.12 -21.24 -13.19
N VAL A 32 -39.18 -21.65 -14.05
CA VAL A 32 -39.34 -21.54 -15.50
C VAL A 32 -40.00 -22.82 -16.03
N THR A 33 -41.32 -22.80 -16.17
CA THR A 33 -42.09 -23.83 -16.89
C THR A 33 -42.17 -23.48 -18.38
N SER A 34 -42.18 -24.50 -19.25
CA SER A 34 -42.32 -24.32 -20.71
C SER A 34 -43.61 -23.58 -21.11
N SER A 35 -44.65 -23.63 -20.27
CA SER A 35 -45.86 -22.83 -20.41
C SER A 35 -45.66 -21.34 -20.09
N ALA A 36 -44.80 -21.00 -19.12
CA ALA A 36 -44.49 -19.62 -18.77
C ALA A 36 -43.61 -18.91 -19.82
N ALA A 37 -42.70 -19.66 -20.47
CA ALA A 37 -41.93 -19.14 -21.61
C ALA A 37 -42.82 -18.87 -22.84
N LEU A 38 -43.84 -19.70 -23.07
CA LEU A 38 -44.81 -19.51 -24.15
C LEU A 38 -45.77 -18.34 -23.90
N SER A 39 -46.21 -18.12 -22.65
CA SER A 39 -47.07 -16.99 -22.31
C SER A 39 -46.34 -15.65 -22.38
N GLN A 40 -45.07 -15.57 -21.97
CA GLN A 40 -44.24 -14.37 -22.17
C GLN A 40 -43.99 -14.10 -23.66
N HIS A 41 -43.78 -15.15 -24.47
CA HIS A 41 -43.64 -15.02 -25.92
C HIS A 41 -44.94 -14.56 -26.61
N LEU A 42 -46.09 -15.10 -26.19
CA LEU A 42 -47.41 -14.67 -26.67
C LEU A 42 -47.72 -13.22 -26.28
N GLN A 43 -47.38 -12.79 -25.06
CA GLN A 43 -47.53 -11.39 -24.65
C GLN A 43 -46.63 -10.45 -25.46
N HIS A 44 -45.39 -10.84 -25.75
CA HIS A 44 -44.48 -10.06 -26.60
C HIS A 44 -44.94 -10.01 -28.07
N GLN A 45 -45.50 -11.11 -28.60
CA GLN A 45 -46.09 -11.14 -29.94
C GLN A 45 -47.36 -10.27 -30.03
N VAL A 46 -48.23 -10.30 -29.03
CA VAL A 46 -49.45 -9.49 -28.97
C VAL A 46 -49.12 -8.00 -28.83
N LEU A 47 -48.10 -7.63 -28.05
CA LEU A 47 -47.61 -6.24 -27.96
C LEU A 47 -46.93 -5.74 -29.25
N SER A 48 -46.34 -6.65 -30.03
CA SER A 48 -45.72 -6.30 -31.34
C SER A 48 -46.71 -6.19 -32.50
N GLN A 49 -47.93 -6.71 -32.35
CA GLN A 49 -48.98 -6.70 -33.38
C GLN A 49 -50.15 -5.78 -33.00
N GLN A 50 -49.90 -4.50 -32.80
CA GLN A 50 -50.97 -3.50 -32.84
C GLN A 50 -51.25 -3.12 -34.30
N GLY A 51 -52.15 -3.89 -34.93
CA GLY A 51 -52.65 -3.54 -36.26
C GLY A 51 -53.51 -4.59 -36.97
N ARG A 52 -54.62 -5.07 -36.36
CA ARG A 52 -55.95 -5.31 -36.99
C ARG A 52 -56.82 -6.34 -36.23
N ARG A 53 -58.01 -5.86 -35.84
CA ARG A 53 -59.32 -6.53 -35.62
C ARG A 53 -59.47 -7.61 -34.54
N ASP A 54 -60.29 -7.24 -33.55
CA ASP A 54 -61.32 -8.00 -32.82
C ASP A 54 -61.34 -9.53 -33.00
N ILE A 55 -60.79 -10.23 -32.00
CA ILE A 55 -61.28 -11.53 -31.56
C ILE A 55 -61.25 -11.52 -30.03
N GLU A 56 -62.43 -11.47 -29.42
CA GLU A 56 -62.62 -11.79 -28.00
C GLU A 56 -62.27 -13.27 -27.81
N LEU A 57 -61.15 -13.54 -27.15
CA LEU A 57 -60.89 -14.83 -26.53
C LEU A 57 -60.82 -14.57 -25.03
N GLU A 58 -61.86 -15.01 -24.31
CA GLU A 58 -61.85 -15.09 -22.86
C GLU A 58 -60.58 -15.83 -22.43
N THR A 59 -59.63 -15.06 -21.90
CA THR A 59 -58.46 -15.60 -21.22
C THR A 59 -58.99 -16.35 -20.01
N LEU A 60 -59.08 -17.68 -20.15
CA LEU A 60 -59.23 -18.61 -19.04
C LEU A 60 -58.28 -18.17 -17.92
N THR A 61 -58.86 -17.60 -16.88
CA THR A 61 -58.19 -17.16 -15.68
C THR A 61 -57.55 -18.39 -15.03
N SER A 62 -56.27 -18.60 -15.28
CA SER A 62 -55.43 -19.49 -14.47
C SER A 62 -55.13 -18.82 -13.12
N GLN A 63 -56.16 -18.49 -12.35
CA GLN A 63 -56.04 -17.91 -11.01
C GLN A 63 -55.63 -18.94 -9.94
N VAL A 64 -55.29 -20.18 -10.32
CA VAL A 64 -55.07 -21.30 -9.37
C VAL A 64 -53.62 -21.80 -9.30
N GLN A 65 -52.66 -21.24 -10.06
CA GLN A 65 -51.28 -21.76 -10.09
C GLN A 65 -50.15 -20.71 -9.95
N THR A 66 -50.42 -19.49 -9.49
CA THR A 66 -49.37 -18.47 -9.32
C THR A 66 -48.61 -18.61 -7.99
N ALA A 67 -49.25 -19.10 -6.93
CA ALA A 67 -48.64 -19.18 -5.59
C ALA A 67 -47.50 -20.22 -5.46
N ASP A 68 -47.46 -21.22 -6.34
CA ASP A 68 -46.48 -22.32 -6.25
C ASP A 68 -45.22 -22.10 -7.10
N ASN A 69 -45.24 -21.11 -8.01
CA ASN A 69 -44.22 -20.91 -9.02
C ASN A 69 -43.25 -19.77 -8.70
N GLU A 70 -43.62 -18.82 -7.84
CA GLU A 70 -42.77 -17.70 -7.46
C GLU A 70 -42.80 -17.47 -5.94
N GLU A 71 -41.63 -17.19 -5.36
CA GLU A 71 -41.52 -16.81 -3.95
C GLU A 71 -40.53 -15.67 -3.78
N GLU A 72 -40.90 -14.72 -2.92
CA GLU A 72 -40.09 -13.57 -2.56
C GLU A 72 -39.94 -13.49 -1.03
N ALA A 73 -38.70 -13.40 -0.54
CA ALA A 73 -38.39 -13.26 0.88
C ALA A 73 -37.36 -12.16 1.11
N VAL A 74 -37.58 -11.34 2.14
CA VAL A 74 -36.61 -10.34 2.62
C VAL A 74 -35.94 -10.89 3.87
N VAL A 75 -34.62 -11.06 3.81
CA VAL A 75 -33.82 -11.71 4.85
C VAL A 75 -32.83 -10.71 5.45
N GLY A 76 -32.81 -10.60 6.79
CA GLY A 76 -31.81 -9.86 7.55
C GLY A 76 -30.59 -10.71 7.94
N TRP A 77 -29.52 -10.04 8.37
CA TRP A 77 -28.32 -10.74 8.86
C TRP A 77 -28.60 -11.61 10.09
N GLN A 78 -28.21 -12.90 10.01
CA GLN A 78 -28.46 -13.95 11.01
C GLN A 78 -29.95 -14.14 11.37
N GLU A 79 -30.87 -13.75 10.49
CA GLU A 79 -32.30 -14.02 10.63
C GLU A 79 -32.60 -15.47 10.26
N LYS A 80 -33.27 -16.21 11.15
CA LYS A 80 -33.62 -17.62 10.96
C LYS A 80 -34.99 -17.77 10.32
N LEU A 81 -35.03 -18.37 9.14
CA LEU A 81 -36.23 -18.86 8.46
C LEU A 81 -36.13 -20.38 8.42
N PHE A 82 -37.14 -21.07 8.96
CA PHE A 82 -37.12 -22.53 9.08
C PHE A 82 -37.49 -23.21 7.76
N SER A 83 -36.82 -24.31 7.40
CA SER A 83 -37.22 -25.20 6.29
C SER A 83 -38.38 -26.12 6.70
N GLN A 84 -39.08 -26.73 5.74
CA GLN A 84 -40.14 -27.69 6.08
C GLN A 84 -39.57 -28.93 6.77
N TYR A 85 -38.39 -29.36 6.34
CA TYR A 85 -37.63 -30.41 7.00
C TYR A 85 -37.27 -30.05 8.45
N GLU A 86 -36.79 -28.83 8.70
CA GLU A 86 -36.48 -28.36 10.06
C GLU A 86 -37.72 -28.28 10.95
N MET A 87 -38.86 -27.88 10.39
CA MET A 87 -40.12 -27.85 11.13
C MET A 87 -40.54 -29.24 11.62
N GLU A 88 -40.37 -30.27 10.80
CA GLU A 88 -40.66 -31.66 11.17
C GLU A 88 -39.62 -32.22 12.16
N LEU A 89 -38.34 -31.90 11.94
CA LEU A 89 -37.23 -32.36 12.77
C LEU A 89 -37.34 -31.81 14.20
N PHE A 90 -37.45 -30.48 14.33
CA PHE A 90 -37.48 -29.80 15.61
C PHE A 90 -38.85 -29.82 16.27
N GLN A 91 -39.90 -30.32 15.61
CA GLN A 91 -41.16 -30.62 16.27
C GLN A 91 -41.02 -31.78 17.28
N ASN A 92 -40.10 -32.70 17.03
CA ASN A 92 -39.85 -33.83 17.92
C ASN A 92 -38.88 -33.44 19.04
N GLU A 93 -39.39 -33.34 20.27
CA GLU A 93 -38.59 -32.98 21.45
C GLU A 93 -37.41 -33.94 21.69
N ALA A 94 -37.55 -35.21 21.29
CA ALA A 94 -36.51 -36.24 21.43
C ALA A 94 -35.23 -35.95 20.62
N VAL A 95 -35.29 -35.13 19.55
CA VAL A 95 -34.15 -34.80 18.68
C VAL A 95 -33.40 -33.54 19.17
N CYS A 96 -34.03 -32.77 20.06
CA CYS A 96 -33.52 -31.48 20.55
C CYS A 96 -32.46 -31.65 21.65
N HIS A 97 -31.21 -31.89 21.25
CA HIS A 97 -30.11 -32.11 22.20
C HIS A 97 -29.41 -30.82 22.68
N THR A 98 -29.31 -29.79 21.83
CA THR A 98 -28.62 -28.54 22.18
C THR A 98 -29.58 -27.44 22.65
N PRO A 99 -29.11 -26.46 23.44
CA PRO A 99 -29.94 -25.33 23.85
C PRO A 99 -30.52 -24.54 22.66
N LEU A 100 -29.78 -24.46 21.54
CA LEU A 100 -30.26 -23.86 20.30
C LEU A 100 -31.43 -24.65 19.69
N ASP A 101 -31.35 -25.98 19.66
CA ASP A 101 -32.45 -26.83 19.17
C ASP A 101 -33.73 -26.63 19.99
N ARG A 102 -33.59 -26.44 21.32
CA ARG A 102 -34.74 -26.14 22.21
C ARG A 102 -35.32 -24.75 21.97
N GLN A 103 -34.47 -23.79 21.63
CA GLN A 103 -34.92 -22.46 21.21
C GLN A 103 -35.73 -22.57 19.90
N TYR A 104 -35.22 -23.30 18.91
CA TYR A 104 -35.93 -23.55 17.66
C TYR A 104 -37.25 -24.29 17.85
N HIS A 105 -37.30 -25.30 18.73
CA HIS A 105 -38.55 -25.97 19.10
C HIS A 105 -39.58 -24.98 19.65
N SER A 106 -39.14 -24.06 20.52
CA SER A 106 -40.00 -23.05 21.13
C SER A 106 -40.52 -22.04 20.10
N GLU A 107 -39.66 -21.59 19.19
CA GLU A 107 -40.00 -20.68 18.08
C GLU A 107 -40.96 -21.34 17.09
N ILE A 108 -40.75 -22.61 16.72
CA ILE A 108 -41.65 -23.38 15.84
C ILE A 108 -43.02 -23.56 16.47
N ASN A 109 -43.08 -23.87 17.77
CA ASN A 109 -44.35 -23.97 18.50
C ASN A 109 -45.09 -22.64 18.58
N ALA A 110 -44.36 -21.53 18.70
CA ALA A 110 -44.94 -20.19 18.65
C ALA A 110 -45.50 -19.87 17.25
N LEU A 111 -44.75 -20.20 16.18
CA LEU A 111 -45.17 -20.01 14.78
C LEU A 111 -46.44 -20.80 14.42
N LYS A 112 -46.57 -22.04 14.92
CA LYS A 112 -47.80 -22.83 14.74
C LYS A 112 -49.02 -22.18 15.40
N LYS A 113 -48.83 -21.46 16.51
CA LYS A 113 -49.91 -20.75 17.22
C LYS A 113 -50.33 -19.44 16.54
N SER A 114 -49.44 -18.79 15.78
CA SER A 114 -49.61 -17.41 15.32
C SER A 114 -49.96 -17.22 13.83
N LYS A 115 -50.47 -18.26 13.14
CA LYS A 115 -50.80 -18.34 11.69
C LYS A 115 -49.68 -18.86 10.77
N GLY A 116 -49.00 -19.93 11.17
CA GLY A 116 -48.17 -20.72 10.26
C GLY A 116 -46.97 -19.96 9.71
N ARG A 117 -46.31 -20.55 8.70
CA ARG A 117 -45.07 -20.03 8.13
C ARG A 117 -45.36 -19.07 6.98
N HIS A 118 -44.66 -17.93 6.92
CA HIS A 118 -44.77 -16.96 5.83
C HIS A 118 -43.89 -17.30 4.62
N ASN A 119 -42.84 -18.09 4.82
CA ASN A 119 -42.00 -18.66 3.76
C ASN A 119 -42.52 -20.04 3.31
N CYS A 120 -42.26 -20.43 2.07
CA CYS A 120 -42.73 -21.69 1.45
C CYS A 120 -41.56 -22.59 0.98
N ARG A 121 -40.56 -22.00 0.35
CA ARG A 121 -39.39 -22.67 -0.24
C ARG A 121 -38.09 -22.03 0.25
N ILE A 122 -38.07 -20.72 0.54
CA ILE A 122 -36.87 -20.01 0.97
C ILE A 122 -36.67 -20.17 2.48
N PHE A 123 -35.46 -20.53 2.91
CA PHE A 123 -35.11 -20.66 4.32
C PHE A 123 -33.62 -20.31 4.56
N THR A 124 -33.19 -20.24 5.82
CA THR A 124 -31.83 -19.78 6.13
C THR A 124 -31.11 -20.71 7.11
N TYR A 125 -29.80 -20.84 6.92
CA TYR A 125 -28.88 -21.40 7.89
C TYR A 125 -27.98 -20.32 8.46
N THR A 126 -27.96 -20.22 9.78
CA THR A 126 -27.18 -19.25 10.55
C THR A 126 -25.80 -19.80 10.91
N ASP A 127 -24.86 -18.93 11.34
CA ASP A 127 -23.49 -19.37 11.69
C ASP A 127 -23.46 -20.39 12.83
N HIS A 128 -24.52 -20.42 13.63
CA HIS A 128 -24.65 -21.27 14.81
C HIS A 128 -25.28 -22.63 14.49
N ASP A 129 -25.82 -22.82 13.27
CA ASP A 129 -26.42 -24.07 12.84
C ASP A 129 -25.36 -25.14 12.57
N ARG A 130 -25.65 -26.38 12.96
CA ARG A 130 -24.74 -27.52 12.77
C ARG A 130 -24.42 -27.78 11.29
N TYR A 131 -25.31 -27.36 10.40
CA TYR A 131 -25.22 -27.60 8.96
C TYR A 131 -24.25 -26.65 8.25
N THR A 132 -23.97 -25.47 8.82
CA THR A 132 -23.13 -24.41 8.21
C THR A 132 -21.69 -24.84 8.00
N ASN A 133 -21.14 -25.72 8.87
CA ASN A 133 -19.78 -26.24 8.73
C ASN A 133 -19.63 -27.30 7.63
N CYS A 134 -20.73 -27.92 7.17
CA CYS A 134 -20.72 -28.97 6.16
C CYS A 134 -20.93 -28.43 4.73
N LEU A 135 -21.52 -27.24 4.61
CA LEU A 135 -21.84 -26.60 3.33
C LEU A 135 -20.61 -26.17 2.50
N PRO A 136 -19.45 -25.79 3.07
CA PRO A 136 -18.24 -25.50 2.28
C PRO A 136 -17.74 -26.70 1.48
N LEU A 137 -17.96 -27.94 1.96
CA LEU A 137 -17.58 -29.15 1.24
C LEU A 137 -18.52 -29.41 0.05
N ASN A 138 -19.83 -29.21 0.25
CA ASN A 138 -20.81 -29.29 -0.84
C ASN A 138 -20.65 -28.14 -1.86
N GLN A 139 -20.20 -26.95 -1.45
CA GLN A 139 -19.84 -25.86 -2.38
C GLN A 139 -18.69 -26.23 -3.33
N LEU A 140 -17.79 -27.12 -2.93
CA LEU A 140 -16.69 -27.61 -3.78
C LEU A 140 -17.17 -28.68 -4.79
N GLN A 141 -18.32 -29.32 -4.55
CA GLN A 141 -18.89 -30.37 -5.40
C GLN A 141 -20.07 -29.89 -6.27
N THR A 142 -20.85 -28.91 -5.81
CA THR A 142 -22.16 -28.55 -6.41
C THR A 142 -22.27 -27.06 -6.70
N ASP A 143 -21.39 -26.53 -7.57
CA ASP A 143 -21.49 -25.16 -8.08
C ASP A 143 -22.60 -25.09 -9.15
N LEU A 144 -23.88 -25.15 -8.73
CA LEU A 144 -25.06 -25.21 -9.61
C LEU A 144 -25.30 -23.92 -10.42
N LEU A 145 -24.64 -22.83 -10.03
CA LEU A 145 -24.73 -21.50 -10.63
C LEU A 145 -23.63 -21.25 -11.68
N SER A 146 -22.58 -22.08 -11.71
CA SER A 146 -21.46 -21.94 -12.64
C SER A 146 -21.61 -22.90 -13.82
N THR A 147 -21.57 -22.35 -15.04
CA THR A 147 -21.52 -23.16 -16.27
C THR A 147 -20.20 -23.92 -16.44
N LYS A 148 -19.19 -23.64 -15.61
CA LYS A 148 -17.90 -24.34 -15.59
C LYS A 148 -17.73 -25.03 -14.24
N LYS A 149 -17.83 -26.36 -14.22
CA LYS A 149 -17.39 -27.19 -13.09
C LYS A 149 -15.89 -27.00 -12.88
N SER A 150 -15.48 -26.05 -12.05
CA SER A 150 -14.09 -25.95 -11.62
C SER A 150 -13.88 -26.95 -10.50
N SER A 151 -13.06 -27.96 -10.73
CA SER A 151 -12.59 -28.83 -9.65
C SER A 151 -11.90 -27.97 -8.58
N PRO A 152 -12.16 -28.20 -7.30
CA PRO A 152 -11.49 -27.47 -6.24
C PRO A 152 -9.98 -27.63 -6.38
N THR A 153 -9.22 -26.57 -6.11
CA THR A 153 -7.77 -26.69 -6.11
C THR A 153 -7.33 -27.56 -4.94
N PHE A 154 -6.23 -28.31 -5.11
CA PHE A 154 -5.63 -29.13 -4.04
C PHE A 154 -5.47 -28.37 -2.72
N LEU A 155 -5.16 -27.07 -2.81
CA LEU A 155 -5.02 -26.19 -1.66
C LEU A 155 -6.37 -25.89 -0.98
N ALA A 156 -7.44 -25.70 -1.75
CA ALA A 156 -8.80 -25.49 -1.21
C ALA A 156 -9.31 -26.73 -0.45
N GLU A 157 -9.07 -27.94 -0.97
CA GLU A 157 -9.46 -29.19 -0.29
C GLU A 157 -8.74 -29.35 1.06
N ARG A 158 -7.42 -29.09 1.10
CA ARG A 158 -6.69 -29.15 2.37
C ARG A 158 -7.11 -28.06 3.35
N MET A 159 -7.38 -26.85 2.87
CA MET A 159 -7.84 -25.74 3.70
C MET A 159 -9.25 -25.98 4.28
N ALA A 160 -10.13 -26.72 3.59
CA ALA A 160 -11.45 -27.08 4.12
C ALA A 160 -11.38 -27.98 5.37
N SER A 161 -10.33 -28.81 5.50
CA SER A 161 -10.10 -29.66 6.68
C SER A 161 -9.47 -28.93 7.87
N VAL A 162 -8.94 -27.71 7.65
CA VAL A 162 -8.33 -26.90 8.70
C VAL A 162 -9.45 -26.32 9.56
N ARG A 163 -9.56 -26.79 10.80
CA ARG A 163 -10.55 -26.28 11.75
C ARG A 163 -10.37 -24.78 11.94
N HIS A 164 -11.37 -23.99 11.55
CA HIS A 164 -11.45 -22.60 11.93
C HIS A 164 -11.58 -22.52 13.45
N ARG A 165 -10.46 -22.27 14.15
CA ARG A 165 -10.45 -22.14 15.61
C ARG A 165 -11.32 -20.92 15.98
N ARG A 166 -12.54 -21.18 16.45
CA ARG A 166 -13.43 -20.18 17.05
C ARG A 166 -12.69 -19.60 18.26
N GLN A 167 -12.18 -18.39 18.13
CA GLN A 167 -11.76 -17.63 19.31
C GLN A 167 -13.06 -17.17 19.98
N GLU A 168 -13.59 -18.03 20.85
CA GLU A 168 -14.79 -17.79 21.65
C GLU A 168 -14.64 -16.42 22.33
N ARG A 169 -15.34 -15.39 21.81
CA ARG A 169 -15.60 -14.15 22.55
C ARG A 169 -16.66 -14.50 23.59
N ARG A 170 -16.26 -15.19 24.65
CA ARG A 170 -16.99 -15.05 25.92
C ARG A 170 -16.71 -13.63 26.41
N THR A 171 -17.77 -12.85 26.55
CA THR A 171 -17.81 -11.66 27.38
C THR A 171 -17.47 -12.06 28.81
N MET A 172 -16.19 -12.13 29.12
CA MET A 172 -15.68 -12.05 30.47
C MET A 172 -14.54 -11.04 30.44
N ASP A 173 -14.72 -10.01 31.24
CA ASP A 173 -13.77 -8.94 31.49
C ASP A 173 -12.40 -9.51 31.89
N SER A 174 -11.52 -9.66 30.91
CA SER A 174 -10.08 -9.80 31.11
C SER A 174 -9.39 -9.44 29.80
N SER A 175 -8.80 -8.25 29.80
CA SER A 175 -8.19 -7.52 28.68
C SER A 175 -6.84 -8.09 28.23
N ILE A 176 -6.71 -9.42 28.15
CA ILE A 176 -5.52 -10.05 27.57
C ILE A 176 -5.90 -10.54 26.16
N PRO A 177 -5.41 -9.90 25.09
CA PRO A 177 -5.56 -10.45 23.75
C PRO A 177 -4.85 -11.81 23.69
N LYS A 178 -5.64 -12.89 23.59
CA LYS A 178 -5.15 -14.28 23.47
C LYS A 178 -4.31 -14.54 22.20
N SER A 179 -4.03 -13.51 21.40
CA SER A 179 -3.08 -13.55 20.28
C SER A 179 -1.60 -13.54 20.71
N ARG A 180 -1.30 -13.36 22.00
CA ARG A 180 0.08 -13.36 22.55
C ARG A 180 0.34 -14.52 23.52
N ILE A 181 -0.21 -15.70 23.27
CA ILE A 181 0.15 -16.91 24.03
C ILE A 181 1.37 -17.52 23.34
N ILE A 182 2.52 -17.48 24.02
CA ILE A 182 3.75 -18.14 23.57
C ILE A 182 3.66 -19.60 24.00
N ASN A 183 3.45 -20.51 23.03
CA ASN A 183 3.63 -21.94 23.28
C ASN A 183 5.14 -22.23 23.29
N TRP A 184 5.67 -22.60 24.45
CA TRP A 184 7.10 -22.93 24.62
C TRP A 184 7.54 -24.15 23.79
N GLU A 185 6.63 -25.09 23.51
CA GLU A 185 6.86 -26.26 22.66
C GLU A 185 5.70 -26.45 21.68
N PRO A 186 5.71 -25.81 20.50
CA PRO A 186 4.67 -25.97 19.51
C PRO A 186 4.80 -27.30 18.75
N THR A 187 3.71 -28.06 18.63
CA THR A 187 3.63 -29.24 17.75
C THR A 187 3.86 -28.88 16.27
N GLU A 188 4.36 -29.80 15.46
CA GLU A 188 4.60 -29.54 14.02
C GLU A 188 3.32 -29.10 13.28
N GLU A 189 2.17 -29.65 13.64
CA GLU A 189 0.87 -29.26 13.12
C GLU A 189 0.49 -27.83 13.55
N PHE A 190 0.86 -27.43 14.77
CA PHE A 190 0.64 -26.09 15.29
C PHE A 190 1.48 -25.06 14.53
N VAL A 191 2.77 -25.34 14.28
CA VAL A 191 3.65 -24.47 13.47
C VAL A 191 3.10 -24.31 12.05
N LYS A 192 2.69 -25.41 11.41
CA LYS A 192 2.08 -25.39 10.06
C LYS A 192 0.76 -24.60 10.02
N SER A 193 -0.06 -24.67 11.07
CA SER A 193 -1.34 -23.96 11.15
C SER A 193 -1.23 -22.49 11.61
N SER A 194 -0.15 -22.12 12.32
CA SER A 194 0.00 -20.78 12.91
C SER A 194 0.25 -19.65 11.90
N HIS A 195 0.70 -19.98 10.69
CA HIS A 195 0.87 -19.02 9.61
C HIS A 195 -0.46 -18.64 8.94
N ILE A 196 -1.54 -19.36 9.24
CA ILE A 196 -2.86 -19.11 8.66
C ILE A 196 -3.56 -18.06 9.52
N VAL A 197 -3.61 -16.83 9.02
CA VAL A 197 -4.42 -15.75 9.61
C VAL A 197 -5.89 -16.09 9.42
N ASN A 198 -6.46 -16.83 10.38
CA ASN A 198 -7.87 -17.13 10.39
C ASN A 198 -8.64 -15.92 10.96
N ASN A 199 -9.04 -15.00 10.08
CA ASN A 199 -10.05 -14.02 10.47
C ASN A 199 -11.35 -14.78 10.73
N ALA A 200 -11.86 -14.69 11.97
CA ALA A 200 -13.14 -15.28 12.32
C ALA A 200 -14.26 -14.60 11.52
N MET A 201 -14.57 -15.14 10.35
CA MET A 201 -15.70 -14.74 9.53
C MET A 201 -16.94 -15.44 10.04
N GLN A 202 -18.01 -14.70 10.25
CA GLN A 202 -19.33 -15.28 10.46
C GLN A 202 -19.97 -15.55 9.12
N THR A 203 -20.66 -16.68 8.99
CA THR A 203 -21.26 -17.11 7.73
C THR A 203 -22.77 -17.31 7.89
N MET A 204 -23.52 -17.00 6.83
CA MET A 204 -24.95 -17.22 6.73
C MET A 204 -25.26 -17.72 5.33
N HIS A 205 -26.13 -18.72 5.22
CA HIS A 205 -26.57 -19.26 3.95
C HIS A 205 -28.08 -19.05 3.79
N ILE A 206 -28.49 -18.62 2.60
CA ILE A 206 -29.88 -18.61 2.17
C ILE A 206 -30.07 -19.80 1.24
N MET A 207 -31.03 -20.65 1.57
CA MET A 207 -31.33 -21.91 0.91
C MET A 207 -32.73 -21.86 0.30
N GLY A 208 -32.97 -22.71 -0.70
CA GLY A 208 -34.27 -22.88 -1.32
C GLY A 208 -34.58 -24.36 -1.54
N ASP A 209 -35.80 -24.78 -1.19
CA ASP A 209 -36.31 -26.10 -1.57
C ASP A 209 -36.87 -26.04 -3.00
N LEU A 210 -36.12 -26.62 -3.95
CA LEU A 210 -36.47 -26.64 -5.37
C LEU A 210 -37.23 -27.93 -5.76
N GLY A 211 -37.84 -28.60 -4.79
CA GLY A 211 -38.67 -29.78 -5.00
C GLY A 211 -39.95 -29.50 -5.81
N PRO A 212 -40.52 -30.53 -6.44
CA PRO A 212 -41.79 -30.41 -7.16
C PRO A 212 -42.93 -30.02 -6.18
N PRO A 213 -43.96 -29.30 -6.66
CA PRO A 213 -45.07 -28.86 -5.82
C PRO A 213 -45.73 -30.07 -5.15
N GLY A 214 -45.83 -30.03 -3.81
CA GLY A 214 -46.39 -31.10 -2.99
C GLY A 214 -45.39 -32.11 -2.39
N ARG A 215 -44.10 -32.05 -2.73
CA ARG A 215 -43.03 -32.85 -2.09
C ARG A 215 -41.90 -31.97 -1.53
N LEU A 216 -42.29 -31.00 -0.70
CA LEU A 216 -41.36 -30.12 0.00
C LEU A 216 -40.88 -30.81 1.30
N GLY A 217 -39.65 -30.54 1.73
CA GLY A 217 -39.05 -31.10 2.96
C GLY A 217 -38.09 -32.29 2.77
N GLN A 218 -37.73 -32.63 1.53
CA GLN A 218 -36.66 -33.61 1.28
C GLN A 218 -35.29 -32.92 1.23
N LYS A 219 -34.31 -33.41 1.99
CA LYS A 219 -32.93 -32.87 2.00
C LYS A 219 -32.28 -32.82 0.62
N GLU A 220 -32.64 -33.75 -0.25
CA GLU A 220 -32.11 -33.87 -1.61
C GLU A 220 -32.51 -32.69 -2.50
N ASN A 221 -33.61 -32.01 -2.18
CA ASN A 221 -34.13 -30.87 -2.93
C ASN A 221 -33.68 -29.51 -2.37
N GLU A 222 -32.92 -29.49 -1.26
CA GLU A 222 -32.40 -28.27 -0.65
C GLU A 222 -31.20 -27.74 -1.44
N CYS A 223 -31.37 -26.61 -2.12
CA CYS A 223 -30.35 -25.96 -2.92
C CYS A 223 -29.81 -24.71 -2.22
N LEU A 224 -28.50 -24.49 -2.28
CA LEU A 224 -27.87 -23.25 -1.84
C LEU A 224 -28.15 -22.13 -2.84
N LEU A 225 -28.70 -21.02 -2.38
CA LEU A 225 -29.01 -19.85 -3.21
C LEU A 225 -27.99 -18.72 -3.01
N VAL A 226 -27.68 -18.39 -1.76
CA VAL A 226 -26.77 -17.28 -1.41
C VAL A 226 -25.91 -17.65 -0.21
N THR A 227 -24.65 -17.23 -0.23
CA THR A 227 -23.73 -17.28 0.90
C THR A 227 -23.27 -15.88 1.24
N ILE A 228 -23.36 -15.52 2.51
CA ILE A 228 -22.94 -14.23 3.04
C ILE A 228 -21.88 -14.50 4.11
N LYS A 229 -20.69 -13.94 3.96
CA LYS A 229 -19.62 -14.01 4.97
C LYS A 229 -19.26 -12.61 5.41
N THR A 230 -19.17 -12.35 6.70
CA THR A 230 -18.82 -11.02 7.22
C THR A 230 -17.69 -11.09 8.21
N ASP A 231 -16.77 -10.14 8.12
CA ASP A 231 -15.77 -9.91 9.17
C ASP A 231 -16.30 -8.94 10.24
N GLY A 232 -15.62 -8.86 11.38
CA GLY A 232 -15.91 -7.86 12.42
C GLY A 232 -15.43 -6.44 12.07
N SER A 233 -14.89 -6.21 10.87
CA SER A 233 -14.27 -4.96 10.41
C SER A 233 -15.01 -4.25 9.27
N GLY A 234 -16.20 -4.74 8.90
CA GLY A 234 -17.08 -4.12 7.91
C GLY A 234 -16.93 -4.65 6.47
N THR A 235 -16.20 -5.74 6.26
CA THR A 235 -16.14 -6.46 4.97
C THR A 235 -17.26 -7.51 4.92
N VAL A 236 -18.05 -7.47 3.85
CA VAL A 236 -19.15 -8.39 3.57
C VAL A 236 -18.89 -9.05 2.23
N ILE A 237 -18.76 -10.37 2.21
CA ILE A 237 -18.55 -11.19 1.01
C ILE A 237 -19.87 -11.89 0.69
N ILE A 238 -20.37 -11.74 -0.53
CA ILE A 238 -21.65 -12.31 -0.96
C ILE A 238 -21.41 -13.15 -2.23
N LYS A 239 -21.97 -14.36 -2.27
CA LYS A 239 -21.97 -15.26 -3.43
C LYS A 239 -23.39 -15.80 -3.67
N PRO A 240 -24.02 -15.61 -4.84
CA PRO A 240 -23.57 -14.82 -5.99
C PRO A 240 -23.78 -13.30 -5.78
N ASP A 241 -23.21 -12.46 -6.65
CA ASP A 241 -23.30 -10.98 -6.54
C ASP A 241 -24.74 -10.45 -6.72
N PHE A 242 -25.04 -9.25 -6.22
CA PHE A 242 -26.33 -8.57 -6.45
C PHE A 242 -26.57 -8.28 -7.93
N ASN A 243 -27.82 -8.41 -8.38
CA ASN A 243 -28.13 -8.32 -9.81
C ASN A 243 -27.91 -6.90 -10.38
N LYS A 244 -28.03 -5.81 -9.60
CA LYS A 244 -27.77 -4.42 -10.05
C LYS A 244 -28.30 -4.07 -11.46
N GLY A 245 -29.46 -4.58 -11.85
CA GLY A 245 -30.07 -4.39 -13.18
C GLY A 245 -29.59 -5.34 -14.29
N ARG A 246 -28.75 -6.33 -13.97
CA ARG A 246 -28.40 -7.47 -14.83
C ARG A 246 -29.49 -8.54 -14.78
N GLU A 247 -29.43 -9.44 -15.75
CA GLU A 247 -30.35 -10.56 -15.85
C GLU A 247 -30.27 -11.50 -14.63
N PRO A 248 -31.32 -12.27 -14.37
CA PRO A 248 -31.35 -13.25 -13.30
C PRO A 248 -30.30 -14.37 -13.43
N TYR A 249 -29.92 -14.98 -12.31
CA TYR A 249 -29.10 -16.18 -12.31
C TYR A 249 -29.94 -17.42 -12.63
N ARG A 250 -29.32 -18.38 -13.32
CA ARG A 250 -29.91 -19.66 -13.66
C ARG A 250 -29.52 -20.72 -12.64
N ILE A 251 -30.50 -21.35 -12.01
CA ILE A 251 -30.29 -22.55 -11.19
C ILE A 251 -30.94 -23.74 -11.91
N VAL A 252 -30.24 -24.87 -11.96
CA VAL A 252 -30.77 -26.11 -12.54
C VAL A 252 -30.81 -27.17 -11.44
N SER A 253 -32.00 -27.74 -11.19
CA SER A 253 -32.15 -28.80 -10.18
C SER A 253 -31.49 -30.11 -10.63
N GLU A 254 -30.83 -30.82 -9.71
CA GLU A 254 -30.23 -32.13 -9.96
C GLU A 254 -31.30 -33.23 -9.77
N GLY A 255 -31.92 -33.65 -10.89
CA GLY A 255 -32.89 -34.75 -10.92
C GLY A 255 -33.22 -35.20 -12.35
N GLU A 256 -33.99 -36.28 -12.49
CA GLU A 256 -34.43 -36.82 -13.80
C GLU A 256 -35.27 -35.80 -14.62
N LYS A 257 -35.91 -34.84 -13.93
CA LYS A 257 -36.56 -33.67 -14.53
C LYS A 257 -35.73 -32.42 -14.21
N ARG A 258 -34.95 -31.94 -15.18
CA ARG A 258 -34.17 -30.70 -15.06
C ARG A 258 -35.11 -29.49 -15.06
N GLU A 259 -35.59 -29.11 -13.88
CA GLU A 259 -36.32 -27.85 -13.70
C GLU A 259 -35.33 -26.67 -13.63
N VAL A 260 -35.64 -25.60 -14.35
CA VAL A 260 -34.84 -24.38 -14.40
C VAL A 260 -35.51 -23.32 -13.53
N TRP A 261 -34.72 -22.72 -12.65
CA TRP A 261 -35.14 -21.69 -11.72
C TRP A 261 -34.38 -20.39 -11.98
N ARG A 262 -35.07 -19.28 -11.75
CA ARG A 262 -34.58 -17.93 -11.92
C ARG A 262 -34.37 -17.30 -10.54
N LEU A 263 -33.14 -16.87 -10.24
CA LEU A 263 -32.80 -16.21 -8.97
C LEU A 263 -32.47 -14.74 -9.21
N THR A 264 -33.12 -13.85 -8.45
CA THR A 264 -32.78 -12.42 -8.39
C THR A 264 -32.45 -11.99 -6.97
N LEU A 265 -31.33 -11.25 -6.85
CA LEU A 265 -30.81 -10.74 -5.58
C LEU A 265 -30.74 -9.22 -5.60
N GLU A 266 -31.41 -8.58 -4.65
CA GLU A 266 -31.43 -7.13 -4.49
C GLU A 266 -31.09 -6.73 -3.05
N ASN A 267 -30.28 -5.68 -2.91
CA ASN A 267 -30.05 -5.06 -1.61
C ASN A 267 -31.17 -4.05 -1.31
N VAL A 268 -31.93 -4.28 -0.25
CA VAL A 268 -33.07 -3.45 0.20
C VAL A 268 -32.78 -2.81 1.56
N SER A 269 -31.50 -2.71 1.94
CA SER A 269 -31.07 -1.98 3.14
C SER A 269 -31.55 -0.53 3.08
N ALA A 270 -32.04 0.00 4.20
CA ALA A 270 -32.46 1.40 4.30
C ALA A 270 -31.26 2.33 4.03
N ALA A 271 -31.38 3.20 3.03
CA ALA A 271 -30.36 4.18 2.74
C ALA A 271 -30.36 5.28 3.82
N MET A 272 -29.17 5.62 4.30
CA MET A 272 -28.99 6.72 5.25
C MET A 272 -29.41 8.06 4.61
N LYS A 273 -30.09 8.92 5.39
CA LYS A 273 -30.40 10.28 4.95
C LYS A 273 -29.10 11.08 4.71
N PRO A 274 -29.05 11.95 3.69
CA PRO A 274 -27.84 12.70 3.37
C PRO A 274 -27.36 13.58 4.53
N GLU A 275 -28.29 14.19 5.28
CA GLU A 275 -27.97 15.01 6.45
C GLU A 275 -27.25 14.22 7.55
N ASP A 276 -27.72 13.00 7.83
CA ASP A 276 -27.13 12.17 8.88
C ASP A 276 -25.76 11.63 8.44
N LYS A 277 -25.58 11.36 7.14
CA LYS A 277 -24.28 11.00 6.56
C LYS A 277 -23.25 12.11 6.74
N GLU A 278 -23.62 13.36 6.47
CA GLU A 278 -22.72 14.51 6.66
C GLU A 278 -22.36 14.74 8.14
N ARG A 279 -23.33 14.53 9.05
CA ARG A 279 -23.08 14.58 10.50
C ARG A 279 -22.08 13.52 10.93
N GLU A 280 -22.24 12.27 10.49
CA GLU A 280 -21.28 11.20 10.78
C GLU A 280 -19.89 11.50 10.22
N GLU A 281 -19.79 11.96 8.96
CA GLU A 281 -18.51 12.33 8.36
C GLU A 281 -17.81 13.45 9.14
N SER A 282 -18.58 14.42 9.64
CA SER A 282 -18.06 15.51 10.49
C SER A 282 -17.58 14.97 11.84
N MET A 283 -18.36 14.10 12.49
CA MET A 283 -17.95 13.45 13.74
C MET A 283 -16.66 12.62 13.57
N TYR A 284 -16.52 11.87 12.47
CA TYR A 284 -15.28 11.14 12.19
C TYR A 284 -14.09 12.08 12.00
N LYS A 285 -14.26 13.18 11.26
CA LYS A 285 -13.20 14.19 11.10
C LYS A 285 -12.77 14.76 12.45
N ASP A 286 -13.72 15.07 13.32
CA ASP A 286 -13.44 15.59 14.66
C ASP A 286 -12.70 14.56 15.54
N LEU A 287 -13.11 13.27 15.47
CA LEU A 287 -12.42 12.20 16.17
C LEU A 287 -10.97 12.04 15.68
N TYR A 288 -10.74 12.07 14.36
CA TYR A 288 -9.40 12.01 13.80
C TYR A 288 -8.56 13.26 14.15
N ALA A 289 -9.18 14.44 14.19
CA ALA A 289 -8.52 15.67 14.61
C ALA A 289 -8.09 15.58 16.09
N ARG A 290 -8.99 15.16 16.99
CA ARG A 290 -8.65 14.94 18.41
C ARG A 290 -7.59 13.85 18.59
N HIS A 291 -7.64 12.78 17.79
CA HIS A 291 -6.60 11.75 17.84
C HIS A 291 -5.25 12.28 17.36
N LYS A 292 -5.23 13.14 16.34
CA LYS A 292 -4.01 13.83 15.90
C LYS A 292 -3.50 14.78 16.98
N GLU A 293 -4.36 15.53 17.64
CA GLU A 293 -4.00 16.39 18.77
C GLU A 293 -3.42 15.58 19.93
N TYR A 294 -4.06 14.46 20.27
CA TYR A 294 -3.56 13.52 21.26
C TYR A 294 -2.17 13.00 20.88
N LEU A 295 -1.97 12.53 19.64
CA LEU A 295 -0.66 12.10 19.16
C LEU A 295 0.36 13.26 19.21
N SER A 296 -0.03 14.48 18.86
CA SER A 296 0.85 15.64 18.96
C SER A 296 1.18 16.01 20.40
N SER A 297 0.31 15.74 21.37
CA SER A 297 0.56 15.93 22.79
C SER A 297 1.53 14.88 23.37
N LEU A 298 1.56 13.69 22.77
CA LEU A 298 2.51 12.63 23.13
C LEU A 298 3.92 12.91 22.57
N VAL A 299 4.01 13.62 21.44
CA VAL A 299 5.28 14.10 20.90
C VAL A 299 5.72 15.31 21.74
N GLY A 300 6.70 15.11 22.62
CA GLY A 300 7.26 16.19 23.45
C GLY A 300 7.85 17.35 22.63
N GLN A 301 8.13 18.46 23.32
CA GLN A 301 8.84 19.61 22.73
C GLN A 301 10.36 19.37 22.59
N ASP A 302 10.84 18.19 22.99
CA ASP A 302 12.26 17.85 23.06
C ASP A 302 12.94 17.77 21.68
N PHE A 303 12.16 17.72 20.59
CA PHE A 303 12.73 17.77 19.24
C PHE A 303 13.05 19.21 18.85
N GLU A 304 14.28 19.63 19.12
CA GLU A 304 14.80 20.95 18.79
C GLU A 304 14.74 21.23 17.28
N MET A 305 14.02 22.28 16.89
CA MET A 305 13.97 22.76 15.52
C MET A 305 14.95 23.92 15.30
N PRO A 306 15.69 23.94 14.18
CA PRO A 306 16.59 25.05 13.87
C PRO A 306 15.81 26.35 13.63
N ALA A 307 16.47 27.48 13.88
CA ALA A 307 15.92 28.81 13.65
C ALA A 307 15.52 29.02 12.17
N VAL A 308 14.55 29.92 11.93
CA VAL A 308 14.05 30.22 10.59
C VAL A 308 15.20 30.76 9.72
N GLY A 309 15.36 30.19 8.52
CA GLY A 309 16.43 30.60 7.58
C GLY A 309 17.80 29.96 7.85
N THR A 310 17.91 29.05 8.84
CA THR A 310 19.13 28.27 9.10
C THR A 310 18.93 26.83 8.64
N LEU A 311 19.93 26.29 7.94
CA LEU A 311 20.05 24.87 7.65
C LEU A 311 21.00 24.24 8.67
N ARG A 312 20.51 23.34 9.51
CA ARG A 312 21.34 22.50 10.37
C ARG A 312 21.76 21.27 9.57
N TYR A 313 23.06 21.09 9.45
CA TYR A 313 23.70 19.98 8.77
C TYR A 313 24.42 19.13 9.81
N LEU A 314 23.97 17.89 9.96
CA LEU A 314 24.58 16.92 10.84
C LEU A 314 25.26 15.86 9.97
N MET A 315 26.57 15.72 10.16
CA MET A 315 27.39 14.74 9.46
C MET A 315 27.92 13.73 10.46
N ASP A 316 27.36 12.52 10.42
CA ASP A 316 27.88 11.38 11.15
C ASP A 316 28.73 10.54 10.20
N GLY A 317 30.04 10.57 10.38
CA GLY A 317 30.99 9.89 9.52
C GLY A 317 31.82 8.83 10.22
N GLU A 318 32.35 7.90 9.44
CA GLU A 318 33.30 6.89 9.87
C GLU A 318 34.47 6.86 8.88
N ILE A 319 35.69 6.97 9.39
CA ILE A 319 36.90 6.66 8.62
C ILE A 319 37.09 5.14 8.69
N VAL A 320 36.74 4.46 7.60
CA VAL A 320 36.64 2.99 7.57
C VAL A 320 38.03 2.37 7.45
N SER A 321 38.73 2.71 6.35
CA SER A 321 40.01 2.07 6.04
C SER A 321 40.90 2.91 5.12
N ALA A 322 42.20 2.66 5.22
CA ALA A 322 43.25 3.16 4.33
C ALA A 322 43.85 1.98 3.55
N LYS A 323 44.08 2.14 2.25
CA LYS A 323 44.61 1.08 1.37
C LYS A 323 45.73 1.60 0.48
N GLY A 324 46.72 0.75 0.22
CA GLY A 324 47.74 1.00 -0.81
C GLY A 324 48.80 2.04 -0.41
N PHE A 325 49.15 2.09 0.87
CA PHE A 325 50.24 2.91 1.39
C PHE A 325 51.56 2.12 1.51
N GLU A 326 52.69 2.83 1.49
CA GLU A 326 54.03 2.24 1.44
C GLU A 326 54.44 1.60 2.79
N TYR A 327 54.06 2.24 3.91
CA TYR A 327 54.43 1.83 5.26
C TYR A 327 53.24 1.36 6.10
N ASP A 328 53.55 0.59 7.14
CA ASP A 328 52.61 0.06 8.13
C ASP A 328 52.31 1.09 9.25
N ASN A 329 51.40 0.77 10.17
CA ASN A 329 51.01 1.60 11.33
C ASN A 329 50.53 2.99 10.93
N LEU A 330 49.43 3.00 10.19
CA LEU A 330 48.84 4.23 9.66
C LEU A 330 47.99 4.91 10.73
N HIS A 331 47.90 6.23 10.67
CA HIS A 331 46.90 7.04 11.39
C HIS A 331 46.53 8.25 10.52
N VAL A 332 45.33 8.78 10.71
CA VAL A 332 44.79 9.87 9.89
C VAL A 332 44.56 11.08 10.78
N HIS A 333 45.13 12.21 10.37
CA HIS A 333 44.82 13.51 10.94
C HIS A 333 43.86 14.20 9.98
N PHE A 334 42.72 14.64 10.47
CA PHE A 334 41.75 15.36 9.66
C PHE A 334 41.39 16.70 10.29
N PHE A 335 41.06 17.67 9.45
CA PHE A 335 40.49 18.95 9.87
C PHE A 335 39.40 19.36 8.89
N LEU A 336 38.34 19.95 9.41
CA LEU A 336 37.19 20.43 8.68
C LEU A 336 37.33 21.95 8.50
N ASP A 337 37.39 22.36 7.24
CA ASP A 337 37.36 23.76 6.83
C ASP A 337 35.92 24.18 6.54
N LEU A 338 35.51 25.29 7.18
CA LEU A 338 34.16 25.83 7.08
C LEU A 338 34.18 27.07 6.18
N PRO A 339 33.50 27.04 5.02
CA PRO A 339 33.42 28.20 4.15
C PRO A 339 32.53 29.29 4.75
N ASN A 340 32.54 30.48 4.12
CA ASN A 340 31.73 31.62 4.55
C ASN A 340 30.25 31.21 4.72
N ASN A 341 29.60 31.75 5.74
CA ASN A 341 28.21 31.50 6.14
C ASN A 341 27.95 30.15 6.83
N TRP A 342 28.97 29.32 7.01
CA TRP A 342 28.90 28.15 7.88
C TRP A 342 29.46 28.47 9.26
N SER A 343 28.77 27.98 10.30
CA SER A 343 29.18 28.11 11.69
C SER A 343 29.02 26.78 12.41
N SER A 344 29.96 26.42 13.27
CA SER A 344 29.83 25.28 14.19
C SER A 344 29.62 25.79 15.60
N SER A 345 28.76 25.11 16.37
CA SER A 345 28.58 25.39 17.80
C SER A 345 29.82 25.01 18.62
N MET A 346 30.71 24.16 18.08
CA MET A 346 31.89 23.67 18.79
C MET A 346 33.13 23.61 17.87
N PRO A 347 33.88 24.72 17.75
CA PRO A 347 35.03 24.79 16.85
C PRO A 347 36.17 23.83 17.24
N GLN A 348 36.28 23.44 18.50
CA GLN A 348 37.32 22.55 19.01
C GLN A 348 37.26 21.13 18.40
N PHE A 349 36.07 20.69 17.97
CA PHE A 349 35.89 19.37 17.36
C PHE A 349 36.08 19.36 15.85
N LEU A 350 36.46 20.48 15.22
CA LEU A 350 36.68 20.55 13.77
C LEU A 350 37.96 19.82 13.33
N SER A 351 38.81 19.37 14.24
CA SER A 351 40.00 18.56 13.93
C SER A 351 40.06 17.32 14.80
N GLY A 352 40.67 16.27 14.28
CA GLY A 352 40.80 15.01 14.99
C GLY A 352 41.95 14.14 14.47
N VAL A 353 42.34 13.18 15.30
CA VAL A 353 43.40 12.23 15.01
C VAL A 353 42.86 10.83 15.32
N THR A 354 42.99 9.91 14.37
CA THR A 354 42.62 8.50 14.59
C THR A 354 43.69 7.77 15.40
N GLN A 355 43.33 6.61 15.93
CA GLN A 355 44.29 5.66 16.45
C GLN A 355 45.24 5.15 15.34
N THR A 356 46.39 4.63 15.76
CA THR A 356 47.36 3.98 14.89
C THR A 356 46.96 2.53 14.62
N CYS A 357 46.77 2.19 13.35
CA CYS A 357 46.30 0.88 12.91
C CYS A 357 47.34 0.18 12.05
N ARG A 358 47.60 -1.08 12.40
CA ARG A 358 48.43 -1.98 11.60
C ARG A 358 47.67 -2.46 10.36
N THR A 359 48.35 -2.45 9.23
CA THR A 359 47.88 -2.96 7.95
C THR A 359 47.78 -4.48 7.97
N LYS A 360 46.74 -5.00 7.34
CA LYS A 360 46.52 -6.42 7.07
C LYS A 360 46.49 -6.61 5.56
N SER A 361 47.15 -7.66 5.07
CA SER A 361 47.11 -8.03 3.66
C SER A 361 45.75 -8.66 3.33
N LEU A 362 44.91 -7.95 2.58
CA LEU A 362 43.65 -8.47 2.06
C LEU A 362 43.79 -8.66 0.55
N GLY A 363 44.08 -9.90 0.12
CA GLY A 363 44.40 -10.19 -1.27
C GLY A 363 45.75 -9.62 -1.68
N LYS A 364 45.77 -8.74 -2.69
CA LYS A 364 46.99 -8.07 -3.19
C LYS A 364 47.28 -6.72 -2.53
N GLU A 365 46.39 -6.24 -1.67
CA GLU A 365 46.46 -4.89 -1.09
C GLU A 365 46.65 -4.93 0.43
N ASN A 366 47.49 -4.03 0.95
CA ASN A 366 47.63 -3.79 2.38
C ASN A 366 46.58 -2.76 2.82
N VAL A 367 45.77 -3.15 3.81
CA VAL A 367 44.62 -2.37 4.30
C VAL A 367 44.73 -2.15 5.80
N ALA A 368 44.70 -0.89 6.25
CA ALA A 368 44.53 -0.53 7.66
C ALA A 368 43.05 -0.20 7.92
N PHE A 369 42.44 -0.84 8.91
CA PHE A 369 41.06 -0.56 9.33
C PHE A 369 41.09 0.33 10.56
N PHE A 370 40.45 1.50 10.49
CA PHE A 370 40.35 2.42 11.63
C PHE A 370 39.01 2.29 12.32
N SER A 371 37.90 2.24 11.55
CA SER A 371 36.55 2.32 12.11
C SER A 371 36.40 3.45 13.13
N TYR A 372 36.93 4.62 12.77
CA TYR A 372 36.94 5.79 13.65
C TYR A 372 35.71 6.66 13.37
N PRO A 373 34.76 6.78 14.32
CA PRO A 373 33.59 7.63 14.15
C PRO A 373 33.93 9.10 14.42
N PHE A 374 33.31 10.01 13.67
CA PHE A 374 33.32 11.44 13.91
C PHE A 374 31.93 12.02 13.67
N ASN A 375 31.61 13.09 14.39
CA ASN A 375 30.36 13.82 14.24
C ASN A 375 30.67 15.30 14.07
N PHE A 376 30.09 15.91 13.04
CA PHE A 376 30.10 17.34 12.86
C PHE A 376 28.68 17.89 12.79
N GLU A 377 28.41 18.85 13.67
CA GLU A 377 27.21 19.66 13.64
C GLU A 377 27.56 21.07 13.15
N ILE A 378 26.96 21.47 12.04
CA ILE A 378 27.27 22.74 11.38
C ILE A 378 25.97 23.40 10.93
N PHE A 379 25.94 24.72 10.99
CA PHE A 379 24.79 25.53 10.64
C PHE A 379 25.16 26.43 9.47
N TYR A 380 24.35 26.39 8.42
CA TYR A 380 24.43 27.32 7.30
C TYR A 380 23.35 28.40 7.45
N LYS A 381 23.76 29.67 7.45
CA LYS A 381 22.85 30.81 7.46
C LYS A 381 22.84 31.44 6.08
N SER A 382 21.68 31.39 5.41
CA SER A 382 21.55 32.08 4.12
C SER A 382 21.40 33.57 4.36
N GLU A 383 22.42 34.35 4.02
CA GLU A 383 22.27 35.80 3.86
C GLU A 383 21.43 36.05 2.60
N LYS A 384 20.25 36.66 2.80
CA LYS A 384 19.45 37.17 1.70
C LYS A 384 20.15 38.44 1.22
N GLU A 385 20.91 38.38 0.12
CA GLU A 385 21.21 39.50 -0.80
C GLU A 385 22.42 39.32 -1.73
N SER A 386 23.13 38.18 -1.72
CA SER A 386 24.18 37.95 -2.72
C SER A 386 23.64 37.16 -3.91
N GLU A 387 23.43 37.85 -5.02
CA GLU A 387 23.23 37.24 -6.34
C GLU A 387 24.39 36.26 -6.65
N GLU A 388 24.05 35.06 -7.10
CA GLU A 388 24.91 34.16 -7.89
C GLU A 388 26.14 33.50 -7.24
N LEU A 389 26.20 33.26 -5.93
CA LEU A 389 27.26 32.41 -5.37
C LEU A 389 26.73 31.03 -4.96
N ILE A 390 27.13 30.00 -5.71
CA ILE A 390 26.96 28.60 -5.34
C ILE A 390 27.55 28.42 -3.93
N PRO A 391 26.77 27.97 -2.93
CA PRO A 391 27.29 27.80 -1.58
C PRO A 391 28.41 26.77 -1.62
N GLN A 392 29.58 27.18 -1.13
CA GLN A 392 30.70 26.26 -0.96
C GLN A 392 30.35 25.31 0.19
N TRP A 393 30.50 24.01 -0.05
CA TRP A 393 30.27 22.99 0.97
C TRP A 393 31.52 22.84 1.85
N PRO A 394 31.35 22.50 3.15
CA PRO A 394 32.44 22.20 4.05
C PRO A 394 33.36 21.11 3.48
N VAL A 395 34.67 21.29 3.70
CA VAL A 395 35.70 20.39 3.18
C VAL A 395 36.46 19.77 4.34
N LEU A 396 36.46 18.45 4.39
CA LEU A 396 37.31 17.70 5.31
C LEU A 396 38.64 17.42 4.62
N TYR A 397 39.69 18.11 5.05
CA TYR A 397 41.05 17.80 4.64
C TYR A 397 41.63 16.76 5.58
N PHE A 398 42.41 15.84 5.04
CA PHE A 398 43.05 14.82 5.84
C PHE A 398 44.44 14.49 5.33
N LYS A 399 45.31 14.09 6.25
CA LYS A 399 46.63 13.55 5.96
C LYS A 399 46.78 12.19 6.62
N VAL A 400 47.33 11.26 5.86
CA VAL A 400 47.67 9.91 6.32
C VAL A 400 49.13 9.91 6.70
N LEU A 401 49.41 9.43 7.90
CA LEU A 401 50.75 9.35 8.46
C LEU A 401 51.07 7.91 8.84
N SER A 402 52.31 7.50 8.70
CA SER A 402 52.81 6.22 9.23
C SER A 402 53.69 6.46 10.45
N LEU A 403 53.59 5.59 11.45
CA LEU A 403 54.45 5.59 12.62
C LEU A 403 55.32 4.34 12.67
N ASP A 404 56.63 4.51 12.58
CA ASP A 404 57.56 3.39 12.65
C ASP A 404 57.94 3.02 14.09
N LEU A 405 58.55 1.85 14.29
CA LEU A 405 59.01 1.34 15.59
C LEU A 405 60.06 2.24 16.26
N TRP A 406 60.78 3.06 15.49
CA TRP A 406 61.71 4.07 16.01
C TRP A 406 61.04 5.41 16.36
N GLY A 407 59.70 5.48 16.36
CA GLY A 407 58.94 6.70 16.68
C GLY A 407 59.01 7.77 15.59
N ARG A 408 59.36 7.39 14.35
CA ARG A 408 59.49 8.32 13.22
C ARG A 408 58.14 8.50 12.55
N TYR A 409 57.70 9.75 12.42
CA TYR A 409 56.51 10.12 11.67
C TYR A 409 56.87 10.35 10.20
N ARG A 410 56.02 9.89 9.29
CA ARG A 410 56.13 10.16 7.85
C ARG A 410 54.78 10.50 7.28
N ILE A 411 54.75 11.43 6.35
CA ILE A 411 53.53 11.73 5.60
C ILE A 411 53.41 10.77 4.43
N GLU A 412 52.34 9.98 4.43
CA GLU A 412 52.04 9.02 3.38
C GLU A 412 51.19 9.63 2.26
N GLY A 413 50.31 10.57 2.59
CA GLY A 413 49.49 11.26 1.60
C GLY A 413 48.56 12.30 2.20
N TYR A 414 48.22 13.30 1.40
CA TYR A 414 47.19 14.29 1.65
C TYR A 414 45.99 14.03 0.76
N GLY A 415 44.80 14.32 1.28
CA GLY A 415 43.54 14.22 0.55
C GLY A 415 42.52 15.19 1.10
N TYR A 416 41.41 15.30 0.38
CA TYR A 416 40.26 16.08 0.81
C TYR A 416 38.98 15.33 0.49
N LEU A 417 37.92 15.67 1.21
CA LEU A 417 36.59 15.15 1.06
C LEU A 417 35.60 16.31 1.13
N LEU A 418 34.80 16.49 0.09
CA LEU A 418 33.70 17.44 0.09
C LEU A 418 32.49 16.82 0.75
N PHE A 419 31.83 17.54 1.66
CA PHE A 419 30.60 17.05 2.27
C PHE A 419 29.48 16.92 1.23
N PRO A 420 28.72 15.80 1.24
CA PRO A 420 27.69 15.56 0.24
C PRO A 420 26.51 16.52 0.41
N ALA A 421 26.09 17.11 -0.70
CA ALA A 421 24.94 18.02 -0.74
C ALA A 421 23.59 17.32 -0.56
N ILE A 422 23.54 16.01 -0.77
CA ILE A 422 22.32 15.21 -0.76
C ILE A 422 22.22 14.49 0.59
N PRO A 423 21.08 14.59 1.31
CA PRO A 423 20.89 13.85 2.56
C PRO A 423 20.82 12.34 2.29
N GLY A 424 21.33 11.54 3.23
CA GLY A 424 21.38 10.08 3.13
C GLY A 424 22.78 9.51 3.39
N LYS A 425 22.95 8.24 3.05
CA LYS A 425 24.21 7.50 3.25
C LYS A 425 25.07 7.58 1.98
N HIS A 426 26.34 7.94 2.15
CA HIS A 426 27.33 8.02 1.09
C HIS A 426 28.59 7.27 1.50
N THR A 427 29.12 6.43 0.61
CA THR A 427 30.42 5.80 0.79
C THR A 427 31.37 6.41 -0.24
N VAL A 428 32.41 7.10 0.24
CA VAL A 428 33.33 7.86 -0.60
C VAL A 428 34.74 7.35 -0.40
N THR A 429 35.44 7.07 -1.51
CA THR A 429 36.87 6.70 -1.49
C THR A 429 37.67 7.86 -2.04
N CYS A 430 38.52 8.44 -1.19
CA CYS A 430 39.36 9.58 -1.52
C CYS A 430 40.78 9.10 -1.82
N HIS A 431 41.27 9.37 -3.02
CA HIS A 431 42.67 9.13 -3.39
C HIS A 431 43.57 10.19 -2.80
N THR A 432 44.75 9.78 -2.34
CA THR A 432 45.71 10.65 -1.67
C THR A 432 46.99 10.79 -2.49
N TRP A 433 47.69 11.90 -2.27
CA TRP A 433 48.99 12.17 -2.90
C TRP A 433 49.92 12.89 -1.94
N ARG A 434 51.23 12.75 -2.13
CA ARG A 434 52.24 13.46 -1.32
C ARG A 434 53.18 14.28 -2.20
N PRO A 435 53.70 15.42 -1.72
CA PRO A 435 54.75 16.14 -2.41
C PRO A 435 56.00 15.26 -2.52
N LEU A 436 56.67 15.33 -3.67
CA LEU A 436 57.89 14.60 -3.95
C LEU A 436 59.02 15.60 -4.22
N GLN A 437 60.02 15.60 -3.36
CA GLN A 437 61.26 16.33 -3.61
C GLN A 437 62.20 15.45 -4.46
N MET A 438 62.69 16.00 -5.56
CA MET A 438 63.60 15.30 -6.46
C MET A 438 64.98 15.07 -5.81
N GLY A 439 65.58 13.89 -6.06
CA GLY A 439 66.93 13.53 -5.64
C GLY A 439 67.01 12.40 -4.61
N THR A 440 68.02 11.55 -4.75
CA THR A 440 68.25 10.36 -3.91
C THR A 440 68.39 10.70 -2.42
N VAL A 441 68.94 11.87 -2.10
CA VAL A 441 69.09 12.33 -0.71
C VAL A 441 67.73 12.49 -0.02
N SER A 442 66.70 12.94 -0.72
CA SER A 442 65.36 13.09 -0.14
C SER A 442 64.73 11.73 0.16
N ALA A 443 64.89 10.77 -0.75
CA ALA A 443 64.45 9.38 -0.53
C ALA A 443 65.17 8.74 0.67
N LEU A 444 66.48 8.93 0.79
CA LEU A 444 67.27 8.45 1.94
C LEU A 444 66.86 9.14 3.24
N ARG A 445 66.60 10.46 3.23
CA ARG A 445 66.10 11.20 4.42
C ARG A 445 64.75 10.67 4.87
N ARG A 446 63.82 10.44 3.94
CA ARG A 446 62.54 9.80 4.25
C ARG A 446 62.77 8.44 4.87
N PHE A 447 63.62 7.60 4.28
CA PHE A 447 63.89 6.24 4.77
C PHE A 447 64.60 6.18 6.14
N PHE A 448 65.58 7.03 6.40
CA PHE A 448 66.41 6.97 7.62
C PHE A 448 65.97 7.91 8.75
N ILE A 449 65.39 9.06 8.43
CA ILE A 449 65.04 10.09 9.43
C ILE A 449 63.52 10.19 9.58
N GLY A 450 62.75 9.79 8.55
CA GLY A 450 61.30 9.98 8.49
C GLY A 450 60.89 11.35 7.93
N GLY A 451 61.85 12.24 7.65
CA GLY A 451 61.57 13.54 7.05
C GLY A 451 60.98 13.41 5.66
N SER A 452 59.75 13.90 5.48
CA SER A 452 59.10 14.08 4.18
C SER A 452 58.95 15.57 3.87
N ALA A 453 58.88 15.91 2.58
CA ALA A 453 58.36 17.22 2.20
C ALA A 453 56.93 17.35 2.73
N GLU A 454 56.63 18.47 3.38
CA GLU A 454 55.31 18.75 3.94
C GLU A 454 54.74 19.98 3.26
N ILE A 455 53.41 20.06 3.22
CA ILE A 455 52.71 21.23 2.73
C ILE A 455 52.46 22.15 3.94
N GLU A 456 52.83 23.42 3.83
CA GLU A 456 52.60 24.42 4.88
C GLU A 456 51.09 24.66 5.09
N ASP A 457 50.36 24.91 4.01
CA ASP A 457 48.90 25.06 4.01
C ASP A 457 48.21 23.79 3.48
N HIS A 458 47.49 23.10 4.37
CA HIS A 458 46.78 21.87 4.02
C HIS A 458 45.66 22.12 2.98
N SER A 459 45.20 23.37 2.83
CA SER A 459 44.22 23.78 1.82
C SER A 459 44.79 23.72 0.39
N TYR A 460 46.12 23.69 0.23
CA TYR A 460 46.80 23.54 -1.07
C TYR A 460 46.53 22.20 -1.76
N VAL A 461 45.97 21.22 -1.04
CA VAL A 461 45.44 20.01 -1.67
C VAL A 461 44.36 20.38 -2.70
N ARG A 462 43.55 21.38 -2.38
CA ARG A 462 42.57 22.04 -3.25
C ARG A 462 43.13 23.37 -3.77
N ILE A 463 42.29 24.15 -4.44
CA ILE A 463 42.50 25.58 -4.64
C ILE A 463 42.36 26.24 -3.26
N PRO A 464 43.45 26.84 -2.71
CA PRO A 464 43.39 27.54 -1.43
C PRO A 464 42.38 28.69 -1.47
N GLY A 465 41.67 28.93 -0.36
CA GLY A 465 40.70 30.03 -0.26
C GLY A 465 41.33 31.43 -0.35
N ASN A 466 42.64 31.55 -0.12
CA ASN A 466 43.39 32.80 -0.25
C ASN A 466 43.76 33.13 -1.72
N PHE A 467 43.52 32.22 -2.67
CA PHE A 467 43.88 32.42 -4.07
C PHE A 467 42.81 33.25 -4.80
N LYS A 468 43.19 34.44 -5.27
CA LYS A 468 42.29 35.41 -5.94
C LYS A 468 42.46 35.46 -7.47
N GLY A 469 43.15 34.50 -8.07
CA GLY A 469 43.40 34.46 -9.52
C GLY A 469 42.51 33.46 -10.26
N ASP A 470 42.41 33.59 -11.58
CA ASP A 470 41.61 32.68 -12.41
C ASP A 470 42.27 31.30 -12.62
N ARG A 471 43.61 31.24 -12.56
CA ARG A 471 44.38 30.02 -12.86
C ARG A 471 45.51 29.81 -11.86
N LEU A 472 45.38 28.76 -11.04
CA LEU A 472 46.45 28.32 -10.14
C LEU A 472 47.45 27.44 -10.93
N SER A 473 48.63 27.98 -11.24
CA SER A 473 49.72 27.18 -11.82
C SER A 473 50.43 26.38 -10.73
N ARG A 474 50.51 25.05 -10.90
CA ARG A 474 51.31 24.14 -10.05
C ARG A 474 52.59 23.66 -10.76
N LEU A 475 53.06 24.42 -11.76
CA LEU A 475 54.23 24.04 -12.55
C LEU A 475 55.49 23.97 -11.67
N GLY A 476 56.24 22.88 -11.77
CA GLY A 476 57.43 22.61 -10.94
C GLY A 476 57.14 21.88 -9.63
N PHE A 477 55.87 21.68 -9.27
CA PHE A 477 55.48 20.87 -8.12
C PHE A 477 55.34 19.40 -8.52
N CYS A 478 56.26 18.56 -8.05
CA CYS A 478 56.19 17.12 -8.25
C CYS A 478 55.36 16.48 -7.13
N SER A 479 54.35 15.69 -7.50
CA SER A 479 53.56 14.88 -6.56
C SER A 479 53.64 13.41 -6.91
N LEU A 480 53.46 12.56 -5.90
CA LEU A 480 53.36 11.12 -6.04
C LEU A 480 52.01 10.68 -5.47
N THR A 481 51.23 9.96 -6.27
CA THR A 481 49.97 9.36 -5.84
C THR A 481 50.26 8.21 -4.87
N SER A 482 49.60 8.21 -3.73
CA SER A 482 49.90 7.30 -2.63
C SER A 482 48.61 6.92 -1.92
N GLY A 483 48.17 5.69 -2.09
CA GLY A 483 47.03 5.10 -1.39
C GLY A 483 45.67 5.79 -1.58
N SER A 484 44.70 5.28 -0.83
CA SER A 484 43.33 5.81 -0.76
C SER A 484 42.72 5.57 0.61
N VAL A 485 41.79 6.44 1.02
CA VAL A 485 41.06 6.34 2.29
C VAL A 485 39.55 6.28 2.00
N THR A 486 38.87 5.32 2.63
CA THR A 486 37.43 5.12 2.49
C THR A 486 36.69 5.72 3.69
N PHE A 487 35.69 6.53 3.41
CA PHE A 487 34.78 7.16 4.37
C PHE A 487 33.36 6.65 4.17
N ASN A 488 32.66 6.38 5.26
CA ASN A 488 31.21 6.23 5.28
C ASN A 488 30.62 7.50 5.91
N LEU A 489 29.65 8.11 5.24
CA LEU A 489 29.06 9.38 5.65
C LEU A 489 27.56 9.23 5.72
N ASN A 490 26.96 9.64 6.83
CA ASN A 490 25.52 9.76 6.99
C ASN A 490 25.19 11.25 7.13
N CYS A 491 24.59 11.79 6.07
CA CYS A 491 24.22 13.19 5.97
C CYS A 491 22.77 13.39 6.39
N ILE A 492 22.56 14.19 7.41
CA ILE A 492 21.24 14.60 7.88
C ILE A 492 21.12 16.13 7.71
N GLN A 493 20.04 16.55 7.07
CA GLN A 493 19.73 17.96 6.84
C GLN A 493 18.41 18.29 7.53
N GLN A 494 18.44 19.31 8.39
CA GLN A 494 17.28 19.78 9.12
C GLN A 494 17.10 21.28 8.86
N ALA A 495 15.93 21.66 8.34
CA ALA A 495 15.54 23.05 8.15
C ALA A 495 14.03 23.18 8.35
N ARG A 496 13.59 24.29 8.97
CA ARG A 496 12.16 24.56 9.16
C ARG A 496 11.40 24.67 7.82
N ALA A 497 12.08 25.19 6.79
CA ALA A 497 11.53 25.30 5.44
C ALA A 497 11.10 23.93 4.85
N PHE A 498 11.76 22.82 5.21
CA PHE A 498 11.38 21.48 4.75
C PHE A 498 10.03 21.04 5.32
N VAL A 499 9.74 21.41 6.57
CA VAL A 499 8.46 21.11 7.24
C VAL A 499 7.33 21.91 6.61
N ASP A 500 7.55 23.21 6.39
CA ASP A 500 6.56 24.09 5.76
C ASP A 500 6.25 23.64 4.31
N ALA A 501 7.26 23.16 3.57
CA ALA A 501 7.10 22.59 2.23
C ALA A 501 6.35 21.25 2.21
N ALA A 502 6.50 20.41 3.25
CA ALA A 502 5.78 19.16 3.35
C ALA A 502 4.28 19.36 3.61
N ILE A 503 3.94 20.38 4.42
CA ILE A 503 2.56 20.81 4.68
C ILE A 503 1.95 21.42 3.42
N GLN A 504 2.70 22.26 2.72
CA GLN A 504 2.33 22.82 1.43
C GLN A 504 2.73 21.87 0.29
N LYS A 505 2.01 20.74 0.13
CA LYS A 505 2.20 19.69 -0.91
C LYS A 505 2.42 20.16 -2.37
N LYS A 506 2.37 21.46 -2.66
CA LYS A 506 2.58 22.11 -3.97
C LYS A 506 3.91 22.89 -4.12
N ARG A 507 4.77 23.00 -3.08
CA ARG A 507 6.00 23.83 -3.12
C ARG A 507 7.30 23.08 -2.85
N ARG A 508 7.36 21.77 -3.11
CA ARG A 508 8.60 20.99 -2.96
C ARG A 508 9.75 21.47 -3.85
N GLN A 509 9.46 21.94 -5.07
CA GLN A 509 10.48 22.45 -6.00
C GLN A 509 11.19 23.71 -5.46
N LYS A 510 10.44 24.71 -4.98
CA LYS A 510 11.03 26.00 -4.56
C LYS A 510 11.91 25.93 -3.31
N VAL A 511 11.68 24.99 -2.41
CA VAL A 511 12.49 24.87 -1.17
C VAL A 511 13.75 24.05 -1.38
N ILE A 512 13.70 23.07 -2.28
CA ILE A 512 14.92 22.45 -2.82
C ILE A 512 15.71 23.54 -3.56
N ASP A 513 15.09 24.32 -4.45
CA ASP A 513 15.76 25.44 -5.13
C ASP A 513 16.30 26.53 -4.18
N GLN A 514 15.68 26.76 -3.01
CA GLN A 514 16.11 27.76 -2.03
C GLN A 514 17.16 27.27 -1.02
N LEU A 515 17.32 25.96 -0.81
CA LEU A 515 18.23 25.42 0.22
C LEU A 515 19.10 24.24 -0.23
N GLY A 516 19.10 23.85 -1.51
CA GLY A 516 19.94 22.71 -1.96
C GLY A 516 19.68 22.09 -3.33
N GLY A 517 19.04 22.78 -4.27
CA GLY A 517 18.74 22.31 -5.63
C GLY A 517 19.94 22.46 -6.56
N PHE A 518 21.11 21.93 -6.17
CA PHE A 518 22.36 22.16 -6.89
C PHE A 518 22.82 20.96 -7.74
N SER A 519 21.90 20.07 -8.12
CA SER A 519 22.17 19.14 -9.23
C SER A 519 21.63 19.77 -10.51
N GLN A 520 22.45 19.79 -11.56
CA GLN A 520 22.14 20.30 -12.90
C GLN A 520 20.79 19.77 -13.49
N GLN A 521 20.16 18.77 -12.87
CA GLN A 521 18.84 18.25 -13.22
C GLN A 521 17.68 19.17 -12.83
N GLY A 522 17.81 20.03 -11.81
CA GLY A 522 16.77 20.99 -11.42
C GLY A 522 16.53 22.03 -12.50
N ASP A 523 17.61 22.61 -13.02
CA ASP A 523 17.59 23.56 -14.14
C ASP A 523 17.10 22.92 -15.43
N VAL A 524 17.53 21.68 -15.74
CA VAL A 524 17.03 20.96 -16.92
C VAL A 524 15.53 20.66 -16.82
N CYS A 525 15.03 20.26 -15.65
CA CYS A 525 13.60 20.05 -15.45
C CYS A 525 12.80 21.36 -15.54
N ASN A 526 13.31 22.46 -14.97
CA ASN A 526 12.67 23.77 -15.06
C ASN A 526 12.64 24.29 -16.50
N VAL A 527 13.73 24.11 -17.27
CA VAL A 527 13.79 24.45 -18.69
C VAL A 527 12.84 23.58 -19.50
N LEU A 528 12.77 22.27 -19.25
CA LEU A 528 11.84 21.37 -19.93
C LEU A 528 10.36 21.68 -19.60
N GLU A 529 10.07 22.08 -18.37
CA GLU A 529 8.72 22.46 -17.95
C GLU A 529 8.32 23.82 -18.53
N ALA A 530 9.24 24.79 -18.58
CA ALA A 530 9.07 26.06 -19.26
C ALA A 530 8.86 25.87 -20.78
N PHE A 531 9.65 24.99 -21.40
CA PHE A 531 9.52 24.65 -22.81
C PHE A 531 8.17 24.00 -23.10
N ARG A 532 7.72 23.03 -22.29
CA ARG A 532 6.38 22.43 -22.44
C ARG A 532 5.25 23.44 -22.25
N ARG A 533 5.37 24.37 -21.29
CA ARG A 533 4.38 25.45 -21.11
C ARG A 533 4.35 26.41 -22.30
N ALA A 534 5.51 26.78 -22.84
CA ALA A 534 5.60 27.62 -24.04
C ALA A 534 5.00 26.90 -25.26
N TYR A 535 5.29 25.61 -25.43
CA TYR A 535 4.74 24.80 -26.52
C TYR A 535 3.21 24.67 -26.44
N LYS A 536 2.68 24.46 -25.24
CA LYS A 536 1.24 24.39 -25.00
C LYS A 536 0.55 25.72 -25.30
N LYS A 537 1.14 26.84 -24.87
CA LYS A 537 0.64 28.19 -25.22
C LYS A 537 0.69 28.46 -26.72
N LEU A 538 1.72 28.00 -27.42
CA LEU A 538 1.83 28.13 -28.88
C LEU A 538 0.76 27.30 -29.60
N GLN A 539 0.45 26.11 -29.08
CA GLN A 539 -0.59 25.25 -29.62
C GLN A 539 -2.00 25.83 -29.36
N GLU A 540 -2.24 26.36 -28.16
CA GLU A 540 -3.47 27.09 -27.83
C GLU A 540 -3.61 28.37 -28.68
N ALA A 541 -2.53 29.10 -28.93
CA ALA A 541 -2.52 30.27 -29.82
C ALA A 541 -2.81 29.89 -31.28
N ARG A 542 -2.32 28.72 -31.72
CA ARG A 542 -2.59 28.19 -33.07
C ARG A 542 -4.04 27.76 -33.24
N GLU A 543 -4.66 27.21 -32.20
CA GLU A 543 -6.08 26.81 -32.21
C GLU A 543 -7.03 28.01 -32.05
N THR A 544 -6.61 29.06 -31.32
CA THR A 544 -7.35 30.31 -31.18
C THR A 544 -7.13 31.29 -32.33
N PHE A 545 -6.22 30.99 -33.27
CA PHE A 545 -6.02 31.80 -34.47
C PHE A 545 -7.29 31.73 -35.35
N PRO A 546 -7.99 32.85 -35.58
CA PRO A 546 -9.27 32.82 -36.27
C PRO A 546 -9.09 32.41 -37.74
N GLN A 547 -9.84 31.38 -38.16
CA GLN A 547 -9.91 30.89 -39.56
C GLN A 547 -10.23 31.99 -40.59
N LYS A 548 -10.71 33.16 -40.15
CA LYS A 548 -10.96 34.34 -41.01
C LYS A 548 -9.69 34.92 -41.66
N ALA A 549 -8.49 34.69 -41.11
CA ALA A 549 -7.23 35.15 -41.73
C ALA A 549 -6.75 34.23 -42.87
N ILE A 550 -7.23 32.98 -42.92
CA ILE A 550 -6.91 32.01 -43.98
C ILE A 550 -7.77 32.30 -45.22
N ASN A 551 -9.01 32.77 -45.03
CA ASN A 551 -9.90 33.10 -46.15
C ASN A 551 -9.57 34.45 -46.82
N SER A 552 -8.94 35.39 -46.11
CA SER A 552 -8.54 36.68 -46.69
C SER A 552 -7.34 36.57 -47.64
N THR A 553 -6.49 35.55 -47.46
CA THR A 553 -5.38 35.28 -48.40
C THR A 553 -5.88 34.62 -49.68
N SER A 554 -6.89 33.74 -49.61
CA SER A 554 -7.51 33.12 -50.79
C SER A 554 -8.42 34.06 -51.61
N GLN A 555 -8.92 35.17 -51.04
CA GLN A 555 -9.68 36.17 -51.81
C GLN A 555 -8.78 37.14 -52.58
N LEU A 556 -7.55 37.38 -52.12
CA LEU A 556 -6.59 38.25 -52.82
C LEU A 556 -5.99 37.58 -54.07
N GLU A 557 -5.99 36.25 -54.16
CA GLU A 557 -5.49 35.55 -55.37
C GLU A 557 -6.52 35.51 -56.52
N LEU A 558 -7.81 35.78 -56.27
CA LEU A 558 -8.86 35.78 -57.31
C LEU A 558 -9.09 37.15 -57.98
N GLU A 559 -8.67 38.26 -57.36
CA GLU A 559 -8.76 39.60 -57.98
C GLU A 559 -7.54 39.95 -58.87
N PHE A 560 -6.51 39.11 -58.91
CA PHE A 560 -5.37 39.27 -59.83
C PHE A 560 -5.50 38.44 -61.13
N SER A 561 -6.61 37.74 -61.32
CA SER A 561 -6.87 36.90 -62.51
C SER A 561 -8.21 37.19 -63.19
N ALA A 562 -8.59 38.47 -63.29
CA ALA A 562 -9.70 38.95 -64.13
C ALA A 562 -9.26 40.14 -64.98
#